data_AF-A0A8D0I8D5-F1
#
_entry.id   AF-A0A8D0I8D5-F1
#
_cell.length_a   1.000
_cell.length_b   1.000
_cell.length_c   1.000
_cell.angle_alpha   90.00
_cell.angle_beta   90.00
_cell.angle_gamma   90.00
#
_symmetry.space_group_name_H-M   'P 1'
#
loop_
_entity.id
_entity.type
_entity.pdbx_description
1 polymer ?
#
loop_
_entity_poly.entity_id
_entity_poly.type
_entity_poly.pdbx_seq_one_letter_code
_entity_poly.pdbx_strand_id
1 'polypeptide(L)'
;MSSSRLGLRLAACLLNISEARRKYIVENVAKAALLERNGQKHPNVSVLNIFSDHEYNRSVITIAGSVDELGDSVLAACLEAFRSIDMEVQDGIHPCLGAVDLIPFYPLCGVGVEE
;
A
#
# COMPACT_ATOMS: atom_id res chain seq x y z
N MET A 1 -7.23 -27.15 27.48
CA MET A 1 -6.17 -26.12 27.41
C MET A 1 -6.14 -25.60 25.98
N SER A 2 -6.86 -24.51 25.71
CA SER A 2 -6.85 -23.86 24.40
C SER A 2 -5.50 -23.18 24.22
N SER A 3 -4.70 -23.64 23.27
CA SER A 3 -3.42 -23.04 22.94
C SER A 3 -3.69 -21.65 22.38
N SER A 4 -3.45 -20.62 23.20
CA SER A 4 -3.41 -19.22 22.77
C SER A 4 -2.19 -19.02 21.88
N ARG A 5 -2.25 -19.47 20.63
CA ARG A 5 -1.54 -18.74 19.58
C ARG A 5 -2.30 -17.42 19.50
N LEU A 6 -1.68 -16.33 19.95
CA LEU A 6 -2.05 -15.01 19.47
C LEU A 6 -1.85 -15.07 17.95
N GLY A 7 -2.88 -15.54 17.25
CA GLY A 7 -2.84 -15.72 15.81
C GLY A 7 -2.70 -14.35 15.20
N LEU A 8 -1.60 -14.12 14.50
CA LEU A 8 -1.36 -12.88 13.77
C LEU A 8 -2.60 -12.57 12.92
N ARG A 9 -3.29 -11.49 13.27
CA ARG A 9 -4.47 -10.97 12.55
C ARG A 9 -3.96 -10.20 11.34
N LEU A 10 -3.82 -10.89 10.22
CA LEU A 10 -3.11 -10.41 9.03
C LEU A 10 -4.07 -10.08 7.89
N ALA A 11 -3.87 -8.93 7.29
CA ALA A 11 -4.48 -8.54 6.03
C ALA A 11 -3.41 -8.03 5.06
N ALA A 12 -3.79 -7.88 3.79
CA ALA A 12 -2.97 -7.21 2.79
C ALA A 12 -3.78 -6.17 2.02
N CYS A 13 -3.13 -5.08 1.62
CA CYS A 13 -3.62 -4.08 0.70
C CYS A 13 -2.82 -4.13 -0.59
N LEU A 14 -3.49 -4.21 -1.73
CA LEU A 14 -2.89 -4.09 -3.07
C LEU A 14 -3.10 -2.67 -3.58
N LEU A 15 -2.33 -1.73 -3.03
CA LEU A 15 -2.47 -0.30 -3.30
C LEU A 15 -2.11 0.01 -4.76
N ASN A 16 -3.04 0.63 -5.49
CA ASN A 16 -2.82 1.02 -6.88
C ASN A 16 -2.56 2.52 -6.97
N ILE A 17 -1.45 2.88 -7.61
CA ILE A 17 -1.05 4.28 -7.84
C ILE A 17 -0.82 4.53 -9.32
N SER A 18 -1.11 5.76 -9.76
CA SER A 18 -1.06 6.18 -11.16
C SER A 18 0.33 6.66 -11.59
N GLU A 19 1.35 5.90 -11.20
CA GLU A 19 2.75 6.14 -11.54
C GLU A 19 3.50 4.82 -11.63
N ALA A 20 4.31 4.65 -12.69
CA ALA A 20 5.23 3.51 -12.84
C ALA A 20 6.57 3.87 -13.49
N ARG A 21 6.65 5.00 -14.20
CA ARG A 21 7.82 5.43 -14.99
C ARG A 21 8.87 6.08 -14.10
N ARG A 22 8.44 6.93 -13.16
CA ARG A 22 9.28 7.57 -12.14
C ARG A 22 9.46 6.63 -10.96
N LYS A 23 10.38 5.68 -11.11
CA LYS A 23 10.65 4.62 -10.11
C LYS A 23 10.85 5.15 -8.69
N TYR A 24 11.52 6.30 -8.52
CA TYR A 24 11.76 6.88 -7.20
C TYR A 24 10.46 7.27 -6.47
N ILE A 25 9.41 7.68 -7.20
CA ILE A 25 8.10 8.00 -6.61
C ILE A 25 7.48 6.72 -6.06
N VAL A 26 7.45 5.65 -6.87
CA VAL A 26 6.90 4.35 -6.46
C VAL A 26 7.66 3.79 -5.25
N GLU A 27 9.00 3.88 -5.26
CA GLU A 27 9.83 3.46 -4.13
C GLU A 27 9.60 4.33 -2.88
N ASN A 28 9.36 5.63 -3.02
CA ASN A 28 9.04 6.51 -1.89
C ASN A 28 7.68 6.19 -1.28
N VAL A 29 6.66 5.92 -2.10
CA VAL A 29 5.33 5.47 -1.65
C VAL A 29 5.45 4.16 -0.87
N ALA A 30 6.21 3.20 -1.39
CA ALA A 30 6.45 1.93 -0.69
C ALA A 30 7.23 2.12 0.62
N LYS A 31 8.22 3.03 0.66
CA LYS A 31 8.94 3.37 1.90
C LYS A 31 8.05 4.06 2.91
N ALA A 32 7.16 4.95 2.48
CA ALA A 32 6.21 5.63 3.35
C ALA A 32 5.28 4.64 4.06
N ALA A 33 4.88 3.56 3.37
CA ALA A 33 4.10 2.47 3.98
C ALA A 33 4.80 1.80 5.18
N LEU A 34 6.12 1.88 5.29
CA LEU A 34 6.89 1.21 6.33
C LEU A 34 7.16 2.10 7.54
N LEU A 35 6.75 3.37 7.52
CA LEU A 35 7.11 4.37 8.53
C LEU A 35 5.89 4.96 9.22
N GLU A 36 5.93 5.00 10.54
CA GLU A 36 5.01 5.75 11.38
C GLU A 36 5.25 7.27 11.24
N ARG A 37 4.30 8.07 11.74
CA ARG A 37 4.38 9.55 11.71
C ARG A 37 5.60 10.11 12.44
N ASN A 38 6.14 9.37 13.41
CA ASN A 38 7.32 9.72 14.19
C ASN A 38 8.65 9.29 13.50
N GLY A 39 8.57 8.66 12.32
CA GLY A 39 9.71 8.14 11.56
C GLY A 39 10.21 6.75 11.97
N GLN A 40 9.56 6.09 12.93
CA GLN A 40 9.87 4.70 13.31
C GLN A 40 9.26 3.72 12.32
N LYS A 41 9.80 2.50 12.25
CA LYS A 41 9.25 1.47 11.39
C LYS A 41 8.00 0.85 12.01
N HIS A 42 6.98 0.61 11.20
CA HIS A 42 5.90 -0.29 11.58
C HIS A 42 6.46 -1.69 11.84
N PRO A 43 6.34 -2.23 13.07
CA PRO A 43 6.96 -3.51 13.41
C PRO A 43 6.26 -4.70 12.73
N ASN A 44 4.96 -4.59 12.45
CA ASN A 44 4.15 -5.69 11.91
C ASN A 44 3.63 -5.41 10.51
N VAL A 45 4.32 -4.57 9.73
CA VAL A 45 3.97 -4.25 8.34
C VAL A 45 5.17 -4.52 7.43
N SER A 46 4.89 -5.00 6.22
CA SER A 46 5.89 -5.22 5.19
C SER A 46 5.33 -4.94 3.80
N VAL A 47 6.18 -4.42 2.92
CA VAL A 47 5.91 -4.38 1.48
C VAL A 47 6.40 -5.69 0.88
N LEU A 48 5.48 -6.52 0.41
CA LEU A 48 5.76 -7.84 -0.13
C LEU A 48 6.15 -7.80 -1.61
N ASN A 49 5.58 -6.86 -2.37
CA ASN A 49 5.82 -6.74 -3.80
C ASN A 49 5.55 -5.32 -4.29
N ILE A 50 6.28 -4.92 -5.33
CA ILE A 50 6.01 -3.73 -6.14
C ILE A 50 5.96 -4.19 -7.59
N PHE A 51 4.77 -4.19 -8.18
CA PHE A 51 4.59 -4.42 -9.60
C PHE A 51 4.38 -3.07 -10.29
N SER A 52 5.08 -2.83 -11.40
CA SER A 52 4.99 -1.58 -12.15
C SER A 52 4.83 -1.88 -13.63
N ASP A 53 3.82 -1.28 -14.25
CA ASP A 53 3.60 -1.35 -15.69
C ASP A 53 3.83 0.02 -16.32
N HIS A 54 4.87 0.10 -17.15
CA HIS A 54 5.34 1.36 -17.74
C HIS A 54 4.40 1.91 -18.82
N GLU A 55 3.73 1.04 -19.57
CA GLU A 55 2.77 1.45 -20.61
C GLU A 55 1.50 1.98 -19.95
N TYR A 56 1.00 1.25 -18.96
CA TYR A 56 -0.19 1.62 -18.19
C TYR A 56 0.07 2.84 -17.29
N ASN A 57 1.33 3.15 -17.02
CA ASN A 57 1.77 4.13 -16.02
C ASN A 57 1.07 3.92 -14.67
N ARG A 58 1.09 2.68 -14.21
CA ARG A 58 0.40 2.24 -12.99
C ARG A 58 1.24 1.23 -12.24
N SER A 59 1.29 1.38 -10.92
CA SER A 59 1.95 0.45 -10.02
C SER A 59 0.98 -0.12 -8.99
N VAL A 60 1.23 -1.37 -8.60
CA VAL A 60 0.54 -2.09 -7.54
C VAL A 60 1.54 -2.43 -6.45
N ILE A 61 1.36 -1.84 -5.28
CA ILE A 61 2.20 -2.05 -4.09
C ILE A 61 1.44 -2.99 -3.15
N THR A 62 1.98 -4.17 -2.92
CA THR A 62 1.40 -5.15 -1.99
C THR A 62 1.96 -4.92 -0.60
N ILE A 63 1.12 -4.40 0.29
CA ILE A 63 1.45 -4.10 1.68
C ILE A 63 0.70 -5.12 2.54
N ALA A 64 1.38 -5.83 3.44
CA ALA A 64 0.75 -6.78 4.35
C ALA A 64 1.18 -6.50 5.78
N GLY A 65 0.27 -6.74 6.73
CA GLY A 65 0.58 -6.53 8.13
C GLY A 65 -0.57 -6.81 9.07
N SER A 66 -0.36 -6.50 10.35
CA SER A 66 -1.43 -6.54 11.35
C SER A 66 -2.55 -5.59 10.95
N VAL A 67 -3.81 -6.00 11.08
CA VAL A 67 -4.97 -5.12 10.84
C VAL A 67 -4.95 -3.85 11.69
N ASP A 68 -4.33 -3.91 12.87
CA ASP A 68 -4.20 -2.75 13.77
C ASP A 68 -3.22 -1.68 13.23
N GLU A 69 -2.28 -2.05 12.36
CA GLU A 69 -1.24 -1.16 11.80
C GLU A 69 -1.41 -0.89 10.30
N LEU A 70 -2.06 -1.81 9.57
CA LEU A 70 -2.12 -1.77 8.10
C LEU A 70 -2.86 -0.53 7.59
N GLY A 71 -3.90 -0.07 8.28
CA GLY A 71 -4.64 1.13 7.91
C GLY A 71 -3.76 2.38 7.89
N ASP A 72 -3.01 2.61 8.97
CA ASP A 72 -2.09 3.76 9.09
C ASP A 72 -0.94 3.67 8.07
N SER A 73 -0.40 2.46 7.86
CA SER A 73 0.61 2.20 6.84
C SER A 73 0.12 2.56 5.44
N VAL A 74 -1.06 2.07 5.05
CA VAL A 74 -1.65 2.32 3.74
C VAL A 74 -1.98 3.81 3.58
N LEU A 75 -2.47 4.46 4.63
CA LEU A 75 -2.70 5.91 4.63
C LEU A 75 -1.41 6.70 4.40
N ALA A 76 -0.30 6.33 5.06
CA ALA A 76 1.00 6.97 4.86
C ALA A 76 1.46 6.84 3.39
N ALA A 77 1.30 5.66 2.80
CA ALA A 77 1.59 5.44 1.37
C ALA A 77 0.70 6.31 0.47
N CYS A 78 -0.61 6.39 0.76
CA CYS A 78 -1.54 7.21 -0.01
C CYS A 78 -1.18 8.71 0.05
N LEU A 79 -0.79 9.22 1.22
CA LEU A 79 -0.39 10.61 1.40
C LEU A 79 0.89 10.95 0.62
N GLU A 80 1.86 10.03 0.59
CA GLU A 80 3.06 10.18 -0.23
C GLU A 80 2.72 10.18 -1.73
N ALA A 81 1.87 9.25 -2.17
CA ALA A 81 1.45 9.18 -3.57
C ALA A 81 0.72 10.46 -4.00
N PHE A 82 -0.20 10.95 -3.17
CA PHE A 82 -0.92 12.20 -3.41
C PHE A 82 -0.01 13.43 -3.53
N ARG A 83 1.09 13.48 -2.76
CA ARG A 83 2.04 14.61 -2.80
C ARG A 83 3.00 14.52 -3.98
N SER A 84 3.37 13.31 -4.37
CA SER A 84 4.46 13.07 -5.32
C SER A 84 3.98 12.88 -6.76
N ILE A 85 2.72 12.46 -6.97
CA ILE A 85 2.15 12.23 -8.30
C ILE A 85 1.33 13.44 -8.73
N ASP A 86 1.85 14.16 -9.71
CA ASP A 86 1.14 15.21 -10.41
C ASP A 86 0.22 14.60 -11.49
N MET A 87 -1.09 14.79 -11.31
CA MET A 87 -2.12 14.27 -12.22
C MET A 87 -2.32 15.13 -13.46
N GLU A 88 -1.85 16.39 -13.50
CA GLU A 88 -1.95 17.23 -14.69
C GLU A 88 -1.04 16.72 -15.82
N VAL A 89 0.03 16.02 -15.46
CA VAL A 89 1.02 15.45 -16.39
C VAL A 89 0.97 13.93 -16.45
N GLN A 90 0.02 13.30 -15.74
CA GLN A 90 -0.15 11.85 -15.79
C GLN A 90 -0.69 11.46 -17.17
N ASP A 91 0.04 10.59 -17.85
CA ASP A 91 -0.31 10.09 -19.18
C ASP A 91 0.02 8.60 -19.29
N GLY A 92 -0.97 7.76 -18.99
CA GLY A 92 -0.91 6.30 -19.12
C GLY A 92 -2.11 5.76 -19.88
N ILE A 93 -1.96 4.60 -20.54
CA ILE A 93 -3.07 3.99 -21.29
C ILE A 93 -4.13 3.33 -20.40
N HIS A 94 -3.85 3.19 -19.10
CA HIS A 94 -4.80 2.66 -18.13
C HIS A 94 -5.65 3.80 -17.57
N PRO A 95 -6.99 3.69 -17.59
CA PRO A 95 -7.86 4.67 -16.96
C PRO A 95 -7.52 4.81 -15.48
N CYS A 96 -7.46 6.03 -14.97
CA CYS A 96 -7.26 6.30 -13.55
C CYS A 96 -8.16 7.44 -13.09
N LEU A 97 -8.57 7.40 -11.82
CA LEU A 97 -9.38 8.45 -11.19
C LEU A 97 -8.54 9.45 -10.38
N GLY A 98 -7.32 9.09 -9.99
CA GLY A 98 -6.45 9.94 -9.20
C GLY A 98 -5.06 9.33 -8.99
N ALA A 99 -4.22 10.01 -8.22
CA ALA A 99 -2.86 9.57 -7.87
C ALA A 99 -2.86 8.20 -7.19
N VAL A 100 -3.86 7.98 -6.31
CA VAL A 100 -4.22 6.69 -5.74
C VAL A 100 -5.56 6.29 -6.36
N ASP A 101 -5.58 5.15 -7.04
CA ASP A 101 -6.72 4.73 -7.86
C ASP A 101 -7.61 3.72 -7.13
N LEU A 102 -7.01 2.77 -6.40
CA LEU A 102 -7.73 1.73 -5.69
C LEU A 102 -6.95 1.25 -4.46
N ILE A 103 -7.67 1.07 -3.35
CA ILE A 103 -7.13 0.64 -2.04
C ILE A 103 -7.89 -0.61 -1.56
N PRO A 104 -7.71 -1.78 -2.20
CA PRO A 104 -8.43 -3.01 -1.85
C PRO A 104 -7.70 -3.75 -0.73
N PHE A 105 -8.43 -4.10 0.33
CA PHE A 105 -7.96 -4.92 1.44
C PHE A 105 -8.41 -6.37 1.28
N TYR A 106 -7.54 -7.29 1.66
CA TYR A 106 -7.77 -8.74 1.59
C TYR A 106 -7.44 -9.37 2.94
N PRO A 107 -8.38 -10.09 3.56
CA PRO A 107 -8.09 -10.86 4.77
C PRO A 107 -7.14 -12.02 4.44
N LEU A 108 -6.14 -12.26 5.29
CA LEU A 108 -5.19 -13.37 5.12
C LEU A 108 -5.32 -14.41 6.22
N CYS A 109 -5.21 -14.00 7.49
CA CYS A 109 -5.22 -14.92 8.64
C CYS A 109 -5.86 -14.27 9.86
N GLY A 110 -6.77 -14.98 10.52
CA GLY A 110 -7.35 -14.53 11.79
C GLY A 110 -8.23 -13.27 11.69
N VAL A 111 -8.66 -12.89 10.48
CA VAL A 111 -9.51 -11.72 10.20
C VAL A 111 -10.55 -12.06 9.14
N GLY A 112 -11.77 -11.53 9.31
CA GLY A 112 -12.87 -11.63 8.37
C GLY A 112 -12.91 -10.46 7.37
N VAL A 113 -13.91 -10.45 6.49
CA VAL A 113 -14.15 -9.35 5.52
C VAL A 113 -14.81 -8.13 6.19
N GLU A 114 -15.48 -8.33 7.32
CA GLU A 114 -16.14 -7.27 8.08
C GLU A 114 -15.17 -6.43 8.93
N GLU A 115 -13.92 -6.90 9.06
CA GLU A 115 -12.84 -6.28 9.84
C GLU A 115 -11.84 -5.58 8.90
#